data_AF-A0A2V1CQ82-F1
#
_entry.id   AF-A0A2V1CQ82-F1
#
_cell.length_a   1.000
_cell.length_b   1.000
_cell.length_c   1.000
_cell.angle_alpha   90.00
_cell.angle_beta   90.00
_cell.angle_gamma   90.00
#
_symmetry.space_group_name_H-M   'P 1'
#
loop_
_entity.id
_entity.type
_entity.pdbx_description
1 polymer ?
#
loop_
_entity_poly.entity_id
_entity_poly.type
_entity_poly.pdbx_seq_one_letter_code
_entity_poly.pdbx_strand_id
1 'polypeptide(L)'
;MTAQGYANSSTWARGQAWAILGYAQTYTWTKDNTFLDAACGLAEYFLQRLGPNHEVPWDFDAPVDDPENPVLDSSAGAIAANGMLLISEALATIKQLALSERFQSAALGIVKNLLKYSLSEEKARFGVASRQRSLDHVEELAVEDVVPGRSFDAVLKNATANNNVGANKRYWNHGLVYADYYLVRFGNELLRMGLA
;
A
#
# COMPACT_ATOMS: atom_id res chain seq x y z
N MET A 1 -5.53 15.15 -18.58
CA MET A 1 -5.69 13.78 -19.12
C MET A 1 -5.23 12.82 -18.04
N THR A 2 -6.07 11.87 -17.63
CA THR A 2 -5.65 10.74 -16.77
C THR A 2 -5.63 9.46 -17.60
N ALA A 3 -4.67 8.57 -17.34
CA ALA A 3 -4.59 7.27 -18.02
C ALA A 3 -5.23 6.13 -17.20
N GLN A 4 -5.30 6.29 -15.88
CA GLN A 4 -5.71 5.22 -14.94
C GLN A 4 -6.72 5.67 -13.90
N GLY A 5 -6.88 6.98 -13.69
CA GLY A 5 -7.93 7.54 -12.80
C GLY A 5 -9.31 7.47 -13.43
N TYR A 6 -10.34 7.71 -12.63
CA TYR A 6 -11.73 7.68 -13.04
C TYR A 6 -12.06 8.71 -14.13
N ALA A 7 -11.64 9.96 -13.95
CA ALA A 7 -11.89 11.07 -14.86
C ALA A 7 -10.69 12.03 -14.90
N ASN A 8 -10.63 12.90 -15.93
CA ASN A 8 -9.54 13.88 -16.05
C ASN A 8 -9.43 14.85 -14.87
N SER A 9 -10.55 15.09 -14.18
CA SER A 9 -10.68 15.94 -13.00
C SER A 9 -10.74 15.14 -11.70
N SER A 10 -10.69 13.80 -11.76
CA SER A 10 -10.64 12.97 -10.57
C SER A 10 -9.21 12.83 -10.09
N THR A 11 -9.08 12.37 -8.86
CA THR A 11 -7.78 12.08 -8.26
C THR A 11 -7.65 10.59 -7.99
N TRP A 12 -6.92 9.96 -8.88
CA TRP A 12 -6.45 8.59 -8.74
C TRP A 12 -5.57 8.43 -7.50
N ALA A 13 -5.96 7.54 -6.58
CA ALA A 13 -5.36 7.48 -5.25
C ALA A 13 -3.88 7.07 -5.28
N ARG A 14 -3.50 6.12 -6.15
CA ARG A 14 -2.09 5.73 -6.28
C ARG A 14 -1.23 6.83 -6.92
N GLY A 15 -1.79 7.62 -7.83
CA GLY A 15 -1.08 8.79 -8.36
C GLY A 15 -0.77 9.80 -7.27
N GLN A 16 -1.74 10.07 -6.40
CA GLN A 16 -1.53 10.92 -5.23
C GLN A 16 -0.49 10.33 -4.26
N ALA A 17 -0.58 9.03 -3.97
CA ALA A 17 0.38 8.33 -3.11
C ALA A 17 1.82 8.41 -3.67
N TRP A 18 1.98 8.25 -4.99
CA TRP A 18 3.28 8.41 -5.65
C TRP A 18 3.83 9.83 -5.49
N ALA A 19 2.99 10.84 -5.61
CA ALA A 19 3.41 12.22 -5.42
C ALA A 19 3.88 12.45 -3.96
N ILE A 20 3.12 11.98 -2.96
CA ILE A 20 3.51 12.07 -1.54
C ILE A 20 4.89 11.45 -1.32
N LEU A 21 5.06 10.18 -1.71
CA LEU A 21 6.31 9.45 -1.51
C LEU A 21 7.47 10.08 -2.32
N GLY A 22 7.22 10.45 -3.57
CA GLY A 22 8.24 10.98 -4.47
C GLY A 22 8.77 12.33 -4.01
N TYR A 23 7.89 13.25 -3.62
CA TYR A 23 8.29 14.55 -3.08
C TYR A 23 9.01 14.41 -1.73
N ALA A 24 8.49 13.57 -0.82
CA ALA A 24 9.15 13.29 0.45
C ALA A 24 10.57 12.72 0.24
N GLN A 25 10.70 11.72 -0.64
CA GLN A 25 11.98 11.11 -0.97
C GLN A 25 12.93 12.12 -1.63
N THR A 26 12.43 12.98 -2.52
CA THR A 26 13.26 14.01 -3.15
C THR A 26 13.82 14.97 -2.10
N TYR A 27 12.99 15.44 -1.15
CA TYR A 27 13.47 16.23 -0.01
C TYR A 27 14.57 15.50 0.77
N THR A 28 14.46 14.18 0.98
CA THR A 28 15.51 13.45 1.71
C THR A 28 16.89 13.57 1.07
N TRP A 29 16.95 13.68 -0.26
CA TRP A 29 18.19 13.80 -1.04
C TRP A 29 18.66 15.24 -1.21
N THR A 30 17.75 16.17 -1.52
CA THR A 30 18.10 17.54 -1.89
C THR A 30 18.11 18.51 -0.72
N LYS A 31 17.33 18.22 0.33
CA LYS A 31 17.01 19.13 1.44
C LYS A 31 16.36 20.45 1.01
N ASP A 32 15.77 20.51 -0.19
CA ASP A 32 15.00 21.67 -0.64
C ASP A 32 13.57 21.61 -0.07
N ASN A 33 13.25 22.56 0.80
CA ASN A 33 11.97 22.65 1.51
C ASN A 33 10.76 22.69 0.57
N THR A 34 10.92 23.17 -0.67
CA THR A 34 9.84 23.17 -1.68
C THR A 34 9.26 21.76 -1.86
N PHE A 35 10.09 20.73 -1.79
CA PHE A 35 9.64 19.35 -1.91
C PHE A 35 8.99 18.83 -0.63
N LEU A 36 9.45 19.26 0.56
CA LEU A 36 8.81 18.88 1.82
C LEU A 36 7.42 19.54 1.93
N ASP A 37 7.30 20.81 1.56
CA ASP A 37 6.04 21.54 1.57
C ASP A 37 5.03 20.91 0.60
N ALA A 38 5.48 20.54 -0.60
CA ALA A 38 4.67 19.80 -1.55
C ALA A 38 4.23 18.43 -0.99
N ALA A 39 5.15 17.66 -0.40
CA ALA A 39 4.84 16.36 0.19
C ALA A 39 3.81 16.47 1.32
N CYS A 40 3.98 17.45 2.22
CA CYS A 40 3.04 17.74 3.30
C CYS A 40 1.66 18.12 2.74
N GLY A 41 1.57 19.05 1.79
CA GLY A 41 0.30 19.46 1.19
C GLY A 41 -0.43 18.32 0.46
N LEU A 42 0.32 17.46 -0.24
CA LEU A 42 -0.24 16.28 -0.90
C LEU A 42 -0.73 15.24 0.12
N ALA A 43 -0.01 15.06 1.24
CA ALA A 43 -0.41 14.16 2.32
C ALA A 43 -1.65 14.69 3.04
N GLU A 44 -1.71 15.98 3.32
CA GLU A 44 -2.90 16.66 3.86
C GLU A 44 -4.13 16.45 2.99
N TYR A 45 -4.01 16.69 1.68
CA TYR A 45 -5.09 16.48 0.73
C TYR A 45 -5.56 15.01 0.70
N PHE A 46 -4.63 14.05 0.76
CA PHE A 46 -4.95 12.64 0.81
C PHE A 46 -5.70 12.26 2.10
N LEU A 47 -5.25 12.76 3.25
CA LEU A 47 -5.87 12.50 4.56
C LEU A 47 -7.25 13.15 4.67
N GLN A 48 -7.44 14.36 4.16
CA GLN A 48 -8.73 15.06 4.19
C GLN A 48 -9.81 14.35 3.37
N ARG A 49 -9.42 13.59 2.36
CA ARG A 49 -10.34 12.83 1.51
C ARG A 49 -10.44 11.36 1.88
N LEU A 50 -9.68 10.91 2.87
CA LEU A 50 -9.91 9.62 3.48
C LEU A 50 -11.17 9.67 4.35
N GLY A 51 -12.04 8.69 4.17
CA GLY A 51 -13.18 8.49 5.06
C GLY A 51 -12.75 8.08 6.47
N PRO A 52 -13.70 8.01 7.43
CA PRO A 52 -13.43 7.68 8.84
C PRO A 52 -12.77 6.31 9.04
N ASN A 53 -12.93 5.40 8.08
CA ASN A 53 -12.35 4.05 8.13
C ASN A 53 -10.89 4.01 7.63
N HIS A 54 -10.32 5.12 7.15
CA HIS A 54 -9.05 5.21 6.43
C HIS A 54 -8.84 4.14 5.35
N GLU A 55 -9.93 3.69 4.73
CA GLU A 55 -9.88 2.85 3.55
C GLU A 55 -9.53 3.72 2.34
N VAL A 56 -8.48 3.32 1.61
CA VAL A 56 -7.99 4.08 0.47
C VAL A 56 -8.77 3.63 -0.77
N PRO A 57 -9.64 4.47 -1.34
CA PRO A 57 -10.35 4.11 -2.57
C PRO A 57 -9.36 4.04 -3.72
N TRP A 58 -9.70 3.35 -4.81
CA TRP A 58 -8.86 3.34 -6.01
C TRP A 58 -8.73 4.72 -6.67
N ASP A 59 -9.79 5.52 -6.60
CA ASP A 59 -9.87 6.91 -7.00
C ASP A 59 -10.87 7.60 -6.06
N PHE A 60 -10.50 8.76 -5.55
CA PHE A 60 -11.27 9.47 -4.53
C PHE A 60 -12.56 10.12 -5.05
N ASP A 61 -12.68 10.30 -6.37
CA ASP A 61 -13.85 10.93 -6.99
C ASP A 61 -14.66 9.93 -7.84
N ALA A 62 -14.29 8.65 -7.82
CA ALA A 62 -15.07 7.59 -8.44
C ALA A 62 -16.38 7.35 -7.66
N PRO A 63 -17.49 7.07 -8.36
CA PRO A 63 -18.72 6.66 -7.71
C PRO A 63 -18.50 5.33 -6.97
N VAL A 64 -19.15 5.21 -5.81
CA VAL A 64 -19.18 3.97 -5.02
C VAL A 64 -20.53 3.31 -5.28
N ASP A 65 -20.54 2.34 -6.21
CA ASP A 65 -21.76 1.64 -6.60
C ASP A 65 -22.24 0.65 -5.51
N ASP A 66 -21.30 0.02 -4.80
CA ASP A 66 -21.55 -0.87 -3.66
C ASP A 66 -20.82 -0.35 -2.41
N PRO A 67 -21.53 0.32 -1.48
CA PRO A 67 -20.94 0.82 -0.23
C PRO A 67 -20.40 -0.27 0.70
N GLU A 68 -20.90 -1.50 0.60
CA GLU A 68 -20.42 -2.63 1.42
C GLU A 68 -19.11 -3.21 0.87
N ASN A 69 -18.87 -3.06 -0.44
CA ASN A 69 -17.66 -3.53 -1.11
C ASN A 69 -17.08 -2.45 -2.04
N PRO A 70 -16.63 -1.31 -1.49
CA PRO A 70 -16.04 -0.26 -2.30
C PRO A 70 -14.78 -0.77 -3.02
N VAL A 71 -14.51 -0.26 -4.22
CA VAL A 71 -13.27 -0.58 -4.93
C VAL A 71 -12.10 0.16 -4.26
N LEU A 72 -11.24 -0.59 -3.59
CA LEU A 72 -10.10 -0.05 -2.86
C LEU A 72 -8.81 -0.13 -3.68
N ASP A 73 -7.77 0.51 -3.14
CA ASP A 73 -6.42 0.29 -3.60
C ASP A 73 -5.43 0.20 -2.44
N SER A 74 -5.20 -1.03 -1.98
CA SER A 74 -4.24 -1.32 -0.91
C SER A 74 -2.81 -0.84 -1.23
N SER A 75 -2.44 -0.82 -2.52
CA SER A 75 -1.14 -0.33 -2.96
C SER A 75 -0.97 1.17 -2.73
N ALA A 76 -2.00 1.98 -3.01
CA ALA A 76 -1.99 3.41 -2.74
C ALA A 76 -1.82 3.69 -1.25
N GLY A 77 -2.51 2.94 -0.38
CA GLY A 77 -2.34 3.07 1.06
C GLY A 77 -0.92 2.74 1.53
N ALA A 78 -0.34 1.64 1.06
CA ALA A 78 1.01 1.24 1.45
C ALA A 78 2.05 2.29 1.00
N ILE A 79 1.92 2.81 -0.21
CA ILE A 79 2.80 3.87 -0.75
C ILE A 79 2.64 5.17 0.04
N ALA A 80 1.41 5.62 0.29
CA ALA A 80 1.13 6.87 1.01
C ALA A 80 1.67 6.82 2.44
N ALA A 81 1.47 5.71 3.15
CA ALA A 81 2.00 5.52 4.50
C ALA A 81 3.54 5.59 4.54
N ASN A 82 4.22 4.98 3.56
CA ASN A 82 5.67 5.10 3.43
C ASN A 82 6.11 6.55 3.20
N GLY A 83 5.39 7.32 2.37
CA GLY A 83 5.68 8.73 2.15
C GLY A 83 5.46 9.58 3.40
N MET A 84 4.36 9.35 4.13
CA MET A 84 4.06 10.02 5.39
C MET A 84 5.07 9.71 6.50
N LEU A 85 5.66 8.51 6.50
CA LEU A 85 6.74 8.18 7.44
C LEU A 85 8.00 9.00 7.16
N LEU A 86 8.40 9.13 5.88
CA LEU A 86 9.52 10.00 5.48
C LEU A 86 9.24 11.47 5.82
N ILE A 87 8.01 11.94 5.60
CA ILE A 87 7.58 13.29 5.98
C ILE A 87 7.74 13.48 7.50
N SER A 88 7.33 12.50 8.30
CA SER A 88 7.49 12.56 9.76
C SER A 88 8.96 12.72 10.15
N GLU A 89 9.85 11.89 9.63
CA GLU A 89 11.29 11.96 9.94
C GLU A 89 11.91 13.31 9.51
N ALA A 90 11.53 13.80 8.33
CA ALA A 90 11.93 15.10 7.82
C ALA A 90 11.52 16.24 8.76
N LEU A 91 10.26 16.24 9.21
CA LEU A 91 9.71 17.24 10.12
C LEU A 91 10.35 17.17 11.52
N ALA A 92 10.61 15.96 12.02
CA ALA A 92 11.33 15.76 13.29
C ALA A 92 12.74 16.37 13.24
N THR A 93 13.44 16.22 12.11
CA THR A 93 14.78 16.78 11.89
C THR A 93 14.78 18.30 12.01
N ILE A 94 13.76 18.97 11.47
CA ILE A 94 13.60 20.43 11.55
C ILE A 94 12.78 20.90 12.77
N LYS A 95 12.61 20.04 13.78
CA LYS A 95 11.96 20.32 15.08
C LYS A 95 10.47 20.67 14.99
N GLN A 96 9.78 20.29 13.92
CA GLN A 96 8.32 20.36 13.81
C GLN A 96 7.65 19.11 14.39
N LEU A 97 7.83 18.89 15.69
CA LEU A 97 7.49 17.63 16.36
C LEU A 97 5.98 17.29 16.31
N ALA A 98 5.10 18.28 16.49
CA ALA A 98 3.66 18.04 16.44
C ALA A 98 3.18 17.57 15.06
N LEU A 99 3.72 18.12 13.98
CA LEU A 99 3.40 17.66 12.62
C LEU A 99 4.03 16.30 12.32
N SER A 100 5.25 16.05 12.81
CA SER A 100 5.90 14.75 12.71
C SER A 100 5.04 13.64 13.34
N GLU A 101 4.63 13.79 14.60
CA GLU A 101 3.78 12.81 15.30
C GLU A 101 2.44 12.59 14.60
N ARG A 102 1.84 13.66 14.06
CA ARG A 102 0.60 13.59 13.31
C ARG A 102 0.74 12.74 12.03
N PHE A 103 1.76 12.99 11.21
CA PHE A 103 1.98 12.20 9.98
C PHE A 103 2.40 10.76 10.28
N GLN A 104 3.18 10.53 11.34
CA GLN A 104 3.49 9.18 11.81
C GLN A 104 2.21 8.43 12.24
N SER A 105 1.36 9.08 13.03
CA SER A 105 0.09 8.49 13.49
C SER A 105 -0.83 8.17 12.31
N ALA A 106 -0.91 9.07 11.32
CA ALA A 106 -1.67 8.85 10.10
C ALA A 106 -1.13 7.66 9.29
N ALA A 107 0.20 7.56 9.12
CA ALA A 107 0.84 6.45 8.42
C ALA A 107 0.54 5.10 9.09
N LEU A 108 0.65 5.04 10.43
CA LEU A 108 0.31 3.86 11.22
C LEU A 108 -1.18 3.51 11.11
N GLY A 109 -2.06 4.51 11.13
CA GLY A 109 -3.51 4.33 10.97
C GLY A 109 -3.87 3.71 9.62
N ILE A 110 -3.26 4.19 8.53
CA ILE A 110 -3.44 3.65 7.18
C ILE A 110 -2.99 2.18 7.15
N VAL A 111 -1.79 1.86 7.64
CA VAL A 111 -1.28 0.47 7.59
C VAL A 111 -2.08 -0.47 8.48
N LYS A 112 -2.53 -0.03 9.67
CA LYS A 112 -3.43 -0.83 10.51
C LYS A 112 -4.73 -1.20 9.79
N ASN A 113 -5.32 -0.26 9.05
CA ASN A 113 -6.53 -0.54 8.27
C ASN A 113 -6.23 -1.41 7.05
N LEU A 114 -5.10 -1.22 6.36
CA LEU A 114 -4.69 -2.14 5.29
C LEU A 114 -4.58 -3.58 5.78
N LEU A 115 -3.94 -3.80 6.93
CA LEU A 115 -3.83 -5.13 7.52
C LEU A 115 -5.20 -5.70 7.92
N LYS A 116 -6.10 -4.85 8.43
CA LYS A 116 -7.45 -5.27 8.82
C LYS A 116 -8.31 -5.72 7.64
N TYR A 117 -8.26 -4.98 6.52
CA TYR A 117 -9.21 -5.15 5.41
C TYR A 117 -8.63 -5.81 4.18
N SER A 118 -7.30 -5.81 4.03
CA SER A 118 -6.63 -6.25 2.80
C SER A 118 -5.58 -7.33 3.05
N LEU A 119 -5.29 -7.75 4.28
CA LEU A 119 -4.37 -8.87 4.50
C LEU A 119 -4.95 -10.18 3.93
N SER A 120 -4.13 -10.94 3.21
CA SER A 120 -4.51 -12.29 2.77
C SER A 120 -4.65 -13.23 3.96
N GLU A 121 -5.81 -13.88 4.09
CA GLU A 121 -6.06 -14.87 5.14
C GLU A 121 -5.55 -16.26 4.77
N GLU A 122 -5.35 -16.50 3.47
CA GLU A 122 -4.81 -17.75 2.93
C GLU A 122 -3.38 -17.96 3.45
N LYS A 123 -3.12 -19.17 3.93
CA LYS A 123 -1.83 -19.54 4.51
C LYS A 123 -1.27 -20.75 3.77
N ALA A 124 0.04 -20.74 3.60
CA ALA A 124 0.80 -21.88 3.12
C ALA A 124 1.73 -22.39 4.22
N ARG A 125 2.07 -23.68 4.17
CA ARG A 125 3.07 -24.29 5.04
C ARG A 125 4.06 -25.11 4.23
N PHE A 126 5.28 -25.24 4.76
CA PHE A 126 6.25 -26.16 4.21
C PHE A 126 5.88 -27.59 4.58
N GLY A 127 5.87 -28.47 3.57
CA GLY A 127 5.70 -29.91 3.71
C GLY A 127 6.85 -30.65 3.03
N VAL A 128 6.82 -31.97 3.10
CA VAL A 128 7.76 -32.85 2.40
C VAL A 128 6.97 -33.66 1.38
N ALA A 129 7.33 -33.55 0.11
CA ALA A 129 6.77 -34.38 -0.94
C ALA A 129 7.77 -35.48 -1.31
N SER A 130 7.32 -36.73 -1.27
CA SER A 130 8.09 -37.85 -1.83
C SER A 130 7.81 -37.93 -3.33
N ARG A 131 8.84 -37.68 -4.15
CA ARG A 131 8.79 -37.99 -5.59
C ARG A 131 9.69 -39.18 -5.86
N GLN A 132 9.11 -40.20 -6.49
CA GLN A 132 9.89 -41.33 -6.95
C GLN A 132 10.60 -40.94 -8.26
N ARG A 133 11.86 -40.53 -8.16
CA ARG A 133 12.77 -40.39 -9.31
C ARG A 133 13.77 -41.54 -9.24
N SER A 134 13.58 -42.56 -10.06
CA SER A 134 14.41 -43.78 -10.10
C SER A 134 14.39 -44.58 -8.77
N LEU A 135 15.36 -45.47 -8.55
CA LEU A 135 15.42 -46.39 -7.41
C LEU A 135 15.69 -45.71 -6.05
N ASP A 136 15.89 -44.38 -6.04
CA ASP A 136 16.19 -43.60 -4.84
C ASP A 136 14.98 -42.76 -4.39
N HIS A 137 14.69 -42.80 -3.09
CA HIS A 137 13.72 -41.92 -2.46
C HIS A 137 14.36 -40.56 -2.17
N VAL A 138 13.94 -39.52 -2.90
CA VAL A 138 14.33 -38.14 -2.62
C VAL A 138 13.15 -37.43 -1.98
N GLU A 139 13.35 -36.95 -0.74
CA GLU A 139 12.44 -36.02 -0.09
C GLU A 139 12.69 -34.61 -0.64
N GLU A 140 11.70 -34.03 -1.30
CA GLU A 140 11.75 -32.65 -1.78
C GLU A 140 10.91 -31.73 -0.88
N LEU A 141 11.43 -30.53 -0.60
CA LEU A 141 10.66 -29.49 0.08
C LEU A 141 9.46 -29.11 -0.80
N ALA A 142 8.26 -29.18 -0.24
CA ALA A 142 7.03 -28.78 -0.89
C ALA A 142 6.36 -27.63 -0.13
N VAL A 143 5.51 -26.89 -0.83
CA VAL A 143 4.63 -25.89 -0.24
C VAL A 143 3.20 -26.36 -0.46
N GLU A 144 2.42 -26.38 0.59
CA GLU A 144 1.01 -26.77 0.54
C GLU A 144 0.12 -25.73 1.23
N ASP A 145 -1.09 -25.57 0.70
CA ASP A 145 -2.09 -24.71 1.32
C ASP A 145 -2.50 -25.30 2.67
N VAL A 146 -2.55 -24.46 3.71
CA VAL A 146 -3.04 -24.89 5.03
C VAL A 146 -4.50 -25.33 4.96
N VAL A 147 -5.29 -24.66 4.10
CA VAL A 147 -6.63 -25.10 3.73
C VAL A 147 -6.60 -25.50 2.25
N PRO A 148 -6.77 -26.79 1.91
CA PRO A 148 -6.62 -27.27 0.54
C PRO A 148 -7.45 -26.47 -0.47
N GLY A 149 -6.80 -25.96 -1.51
CA GLY A 149 -7.44 -25.21 -2.59
C GLY A 149 -7.78 -23.75 -2.26
N ARG A 150 -7.37 -23.25 -1.08
CA ARG A 150 -7.46 -21.84 -0.71
C ARG A 150 -6.06 -21.22 -0.67
N SER A 151 -5.68 -20.59 -1.77
CA SER A 151 -4.40 -19.90 -1.93
C SER A 151 -4.59 -18.48 -2.45
N PHE A 152 -3.64 -17.61 -2.09
CA PHE A 152 -3.51 -16.28 -2.63
C PHE A 152 -2.03 -15.87 -2.56
N ASP A 153 -1.46 -15.45 -3.69
CA ASP A 153 0.01 -15.32 -3.81
C ASP A 153 0.59 -14.06 -3.14
N ALA A 154 -0.20 -12.97 -3.07
CA ALA A 154 0.24 -11.70 -2.52
C ALA A 154 -0.12 -11.54 -1.04
N VAL A 155 0.64 -10.72 -0.32
CA VAL A 155 0.36 -10.42 1.11
C VAL A 155 -0.88 -9.53 1.23
N LEU A 156 -1.04 -8.56 0.34
CA LEU A 156 -2.18 -7.66 0.30
C LEU A 156 -3.12 -7.96 -0.88
N LYS A 157 -4.41 -8.08 -0.56
CA LYS A 157 -5.57 -8.09 -1.46
C LYS A 157 -6.00 -6.67 -1.82
N ASN A 158 -7.06 -6.56 -2.62
CA ASN A 158 -7.82 -5.33 -2.84
C ASN A 158 -6.99 -4.18 -3.46
N ALA A 159 -5.96 -4.49 -4.25
CA ALA A 159 -5.22 -3.50 -5.01
C ALA A 159 -5.87 -3.29 -6.39
N THR A 160 -5.73 -2.07 -6.94
CA THR A 160 -6.35 -1.70 -8.22
C THR A 160 -5.34 -1.17 -9.21
N ALA A 161 -4.88 -1.99 -10.16
CA ALA A 161 -3.89 -1.54 -11.15
C ALA A 161 -4.48 -0.57 -12.19
N ASN A 162 -5.70 -0.82 -12.67
CA ASN A 162 -6.40 0.06 -13.59
C ASN A 162 -7.89 -0.22 -13.57
N ASN A 163 -8.72 0.72 -13.12
CA ASN A 163 -10.18 0.60 -13.18
C ASN A 163 -10.83 1.71 -14.02
N ASN A 164 -10.05 2.39 -14.86
CA ASN A 164 -10.56 3.42 -15.75
C ASN A 164 -11.58 2.84 -16.75
N VAL A 165 -12.66 3.59 -16.99
CA VAL A 165 -13.77 3.11 -17.82
C VAL A 165 -13.39 2.79 -19.26
N GLY A 166 -12.43 3.54 -19.82
CA GLY A 166 -11.89 3.38 -21.17
C GLY A 166 -10.67 2.46 -21.27
N ALA A 167 -10.30 1.75 -20.21
CA ALA A 167 -9.19 0.80 -20.26
C ALA A 167 -9.57 -0.47 -21.05
N ASN A 168 -8.67 -0.93 -21.94
CA ASN A 168 -8.83 -2.19 -22.69
C ASN A 168 -9.04 -3.40 -21.77
N LYS A 169 -8.38 -3.39 -20.61
CA LYS A 169 -8.55 -4.37 -19.55
C LYS A 169 -8.53 -3.63 -18.22
N ARG A 170 -9.65 -3.70 -17.51
CA ARG A 170 -9.71 -3.27 -16.12
C ARG A 170 -9.15 -4.39 -15.23
N TYR A 171 -8.38 -4.03 -14.23
CA TYR A 171 -7.72 -4.93 -13.29
C TYR A 171 -7.73 -4.32 -11.88
N TRP A 172 -8.62 -4.86 -11.04
CA TRP A 172 -8.89 -4.44 -9.67
C TRP A 172 -9.19 -5.66 -8.79
N ASN A 173 -9.22 -5.47 -7.48
CA ASN A 173 -9.38 -6.53 -6.49
C ASN A 173 -8.37 -7.68 -6.67
N HIS A 174 -7.10 -7.31 -6.86
CA HIS A 174 -6.01 -8.28 -7.01
C HIS A 174 -4.81 -7.95 -6.11
N GLY A 175 -3.86 -8.88 -6.03
CA GLY A 175 -2.56 -8.64 -5.40
C GLY A 175 -1.65 -7.84 -6.33
N LEU A 176 -0.84 -6.94 -5.77
CA LEU A 176 0.17 -6.21 -6.54
C LEU A 176 1.50 -6.27 -5.81
N VAL A 177 2.55 -6.72 -6.50
CA VAL A 177 3.89 -6.90 -5.91
C VAL A 177 4.41 -5.63 -5.24
N TYR A 178 4.13 -4.46 -5.80
CA TYR A 178 4.54 -3.21 -5.19
C TYR A 178 3.75 -2.87 -3.91
N ALA A 179 2.50 -3.32 -3.76
CA ALA A 179 1.78 -3.19 -2.49
C ALA A 179 2.51 -3.94 -1.38
N ASP A 180 2.86 -5.20 -1.63
CA ASP A 180 3.60 -6.06 -0.69
C ASP A 180 4.98 -5.48 -0.38
N TYR A 181 5.70 -5.00 -1.40
CA TYR A 181 6.99 -4.34 -1.23
C TYR A 181 6.89 -3.15 -0.26
N TYR A 182 5.91 -2.25 -0.45
CA TYR A 182 5.78 -1.08 0.41
C TYR A 182 5.30 -1.45 1.81
N LEU A 183 4.48 -2.49 1.97
CA LEU A 183 4.12 -3.00 3.30
C LEU A 183 5.35 -3.51 4.06
N VAL A 184 6.18 -4.34 3.42
CA VAL A 184 7.40 -4.89 4.04
C VAL A 184 8.41 -3.77 4.32
N ARG A 185 8.59 -2.83 3.38
CA ARG A 185 9.44 -1.64 3.59
C ARG A 185 8.97 -0.85 4.81
N PHE A 186 7.67 -0.63 4.96
CA PHE A 186 7.11 0.10 6.09
C PHE A 186 7.43 -0.58 7.42
N GLY A 187 7.19 -1.89 7.53
CA GLY A 187 7.52 -2.66 8.73
C GLY A 187 9.01 -2.62 9.07
N ASN A 188 9.88 -2.74 8.07
CA ASN A 188 11.32 -2.63 8.26
C ASN A 188 11.74 -1.24 8.77
N GLU A 189 11.06 -0.18 8.33
CA GLU A 189 11.36 1.17 8.80
C GLU A 189 10.90 1.37 10.24
N LEU A 190 9.73 0.86 10.62
CA LEU A 190 9.29 0.88 12.02
C LEU A 190 10.29 0.17 12.95
N LEU A 191 10.83 -0.97 12.53
CA LEU A 191 11.87 -1.69 13.28
C LEU A 191 13.13 -0.84 13.45
N ARG A 192 13.59 -0.15 12.40
CA ARG A 192 14.76 0.76 12.48
C ARG A 192 14.51 1.95 13.40
N MET A 193 13.28 2.44 13.44
CA MET A 193 12.85 3.54 14.31
C MET A 193 12.62 3.09 15.77
N GLY A 194 12.64 1.78 16.07
CA GLY A 194 12.34 1.26 17.40
C GLY A 194 10.86 1.34 17.80
N LEU A 195 9.95 1.28 16.81
CA LEU A 195 8.50 1.46 16.96
C LEU A 195 7.69 0.18 16.71
N ALA A 196 8.35 -0.97 16.58
CA ALA A 196 7.74 -2.28 16.29
C ALA A 196 7.51 -3.14 17.54
#